data_AF-A0AAV2S6Z4-F1
#
_entry.id   AF-A0AAV2S6Z4-F1
#
_cell.length_a   1.000
_cell.length_b   1.000
_cell.length_c   1.000
_cell.angle_alpha   90.00
_cell.angle_beta   90.00
_cell.angle_gamma   90.00
#
_symmetry.space_group_name_H-M   'P 1'
#
loop_
_entity.id
_entity.type
_entity.pdbx_description
1 polymer ?
#
loop_
_entity_poly.entity_id
_entity_poly.type
_entity_poly.pdbx_seq_one_letter_code
_entity_poly.pdbx_strand_id
1 'polypeptide(L)'
;MHQRKGAESFLCDGGVRCLASKSNKNIKMLRFKVNENTDINEVKPFLEVNYSPVFYVFYDAFITFEANLKQKGTFAVQRSHREDLECSLYLLDRLLCLLPDLFAKRWQCNALTHIFKKILHPGNILRLRREAMRLFIMWYLIVGEAKTPEMDRMFASLVPGFPFPPFPVKPELGQGGITFLEASPVIPPSSTEKTPEDLTSYLLRSIMDAMVTQVRRVEWRDKSQYSRSFSYVFDMFRAVYLPFIFPNFNSSNSLYNPNLE
;
A
#
# COMPACT_ATOMS: atom_id res chain seq x y z
N MET A 1 -13.49 47.19 -36.55
CA MET A 1 -12.83 47.09 -35.23
C MET A 1 -13.49 45.95 -34.47
N HIS A 2 -12.85 44.78 -34.35
CA HIS A 2 -12.08 44.33 -33.15
C HIS A 2 -12.99 44.24 -31.90
N GLN A 3 -13.13 43.14 -31.14
CA GLN A 3 -12.23 42.01 -30.86
C GLN A 3 -12.99 40.85 -30.17
N ARG A 4 -12.35 39.67 -30.23
CA ARG A 4 -12.64 38.37 -29.61
C ARG A 4 -12.82 38.40 -28.08
N LYS A 5 -13.59 37.43 -27.54
CA LYS A 5 -13.42 36.68 -26.26
C LYS A 5 -14.62 35.72 -26.12
N GLY A 6 -14.54 34.41 -25.85
CA GLY A 6 -13.43 33.49 -25.67
C GLY A 6 -14.00 32.07 -25.80
N ALA A 7 -13.31 31.24 -26.59
CA ALA A 7 -13.59 29.82 -26.72
C ALA A 7 -12.74 29.08 -25.68
N GLU A 8 -13.32 28.77 -24.53
CA GLU A 8 -12.77 27.80 -23.58
C GLU A 8 -13.93 26.99 -23.02
N SER A 9 -13.75 25.66 -22.92
CA SER A 9 -14.55 24.67 -22.17
C SER A 9 -15.21 23.51 -22.93
N PHE A 10 -14.71 23.06 -24.07
CA PHE A 10 -15.12 21.74 -24.60
C PHE A 10 -13.96 21.06 -25.30
N LEU A 11 -13.12 20.29 -24.61
CA LEU A 11 -12.33 19.22 -25.25
C LEU A 11 -11.60 18.22 -24.31
N CYS A 12 -11.47 18.45 -23.00
CA CYS A 12 -10.66 17.52 -22.17
C CYS A 12 -11.43 16.40 -21.44
N ASP A 13 -12.76 16.40 -21.43
CA ASP A 13 -13.54 15.48 -20.56
C ASP A 13 -13.96 14.17 -21.28
N GLY A 14 -13.83 14.09 -22.61
CA GLY A 14 -14.18 12.90 -23.39
C GLY A 14 -13.09 11.83 -23.42
N GLY A 15 -11.83 12.24 -23.62
CA GLY A 15 -10.69 11.32 -23.77
C GLY A 15 -10.35 10.56 -22.48
N VAL A 16 -10.37 11.25 -21.34
CA VAL A 16 -10.09 10.65 -20.02
C VAL A 16 -11.15 9.59 -19.67
N ARG A 17 -12.43 9.87 -19.93
CA ARG A 17 -13.53 8.92 -19.67
C ARG A 17 -13.45 7.68 -20.55
N CYS A 18 -13.07 7.81 -21.82
CA CYS A 18 -12.91 6.64 -22.70
C CYS A 18 -11.72 5.75 -22.30
N LEU A 19 -10.60 6.34 -21.88
CA LEU A 19 -9.44 5.59 -21.39
C LEU A 19 -9.75 4.93 -20.04
N ALA A 20 -10.38 5.65 -19.12
CA ALA A 20 -10.84 5.11 -17.84
C ALA A 20 -11.83 3.95 -18.03
N SER A 21 -12.78 4.06 -18.96
CA SER A 21 -13.74 3.00 -19.27
C SER A 21 -13.07 1.73 -19.82
N LYS A 22 -12.02 1.86 -20.63
CA LYS A 22 -11.24 0.71 -21.14
C LYS A 22 -10.38 0.09 -20.04
N SER A 23 -9.67 0.91 -19.25
CA SER A 23 -8.85 0.46 -18.13
C SER A 23 -9.70 -0.29 -17.07
N ASN A 24 -10.89 0.25 -16.75
CA ASN A 24 -11.84 -0.35 -15.81
C ASN A 24 -12.41 -1.70 -16.28
N LYS A 25 -12.56 -1.93 -17.59
CA LYS A 25 -12.99 -3.24 -18.12
C LYS A 25 -11.86 -4.27 -18.01
N ASN A 26 -10.64 -3.85 -18.33
CA ASN A 26 -9.47 -4.72 -18.30
C ASN A 26 -9.13 -5.18 -16.87
N ILE A 27 -9.21 -4.28 -15.89
CA ILE A 27 -8.97 -4.64 -14.48
C ILE A 27 -10.02 -5.60 -13.93
N LYS A 28 -11.31 -5.40 -14.28
CA LYS A 28 -12.40 -6.30 -13.87
C LYS A 28 -12.26 -7.69 -14.49
N MET A 29 -11.84 -7.77 -15.75
CA MET A 29 -11.54 -9.04 -16.42
C MET A 29 -10.34 -9.75 -15.79
N LEU A 30 -9.26 -9.02 -15.50
CA LEU A 30 -8.10 -9.58 -14.80
C LEU A 30 -8.48 -10.08 -13.40
N ARG A 31 -9.26 -9.31 -12.63
CA ARG A 31 -9.77 -9.70 -11.32
C ARG A 31 -10.53 -11.03 -11.37
N PHE A 32 -11.40 -11.21 -12.36
CA PHE A 32 -12.10 -12.47 -12.56
C PHE A 32 -11.13 -13.62 -12.85
N LYS A 33 -10.15 -13.39 -13.72
CA LYS A 33 -9.18 -14.42 -14.11
C LYS A 33 -8.27 -14.87 -12.96
N VAL A 34 -7.84 -13.93 -12.12
CA VAL A 34 -6.94 -14.21 -10.99
C VAL A 34 -7.68 -14.49 -9.68
N ASN A 35 -8.97 -14.79 -9.73
CA ASN A 35 -9.80 -14.97 -8.55
C ASN A 35 -9.22 -16.03 -7.59
N GLU A 36 -9.52 -15.93 -6.29
CA GLU A 36 -9.07 -16.88 -5.27
C GLU A 36 -9.64 -18.29 -5.51
N ASN A 37 -10.79 -18.38 -6.19
CA ASN A 37 -11.43 -19.65 -6.57
C ASN A 37 -10.81 -20.30 -7.82
N THR A 38 -9.97 -19.59 -8.57
CA THR A 38 -9.30 -20.15 -9.74
C THR A 38 -8.08 -20.95 -9.29
N ASP A 39 -7.83 -22.10 -9.92
CA ASP A 39 -6.72 -22.99 -9.56
C ASP A 39 -5.38 -22.23 -9.57
N ILE A 40 -4.67 -22.27 -8.45
CA ILE A 40 -3.37 -21.62 -8.29
C ILE A 40 -2.35 -22.13 -9.31
N ASN A 41 -2.47 -23.39 -9.74
CA ASN A 41 -1.62 -24.01 -10.75
C ASN A 41 -1.86 -23.45 -12.16
N GLU A 42 -2.99 -22.78 -12.39
CA GLU A 42 -3.28 -22.06 -13.64
C GLU A 42 -2.91 -20.58 -13.52
N VAL A 43 -3.30 -19.94 -12.41
CA VAL A 43 -3.15 -18.49 -12.23
C VAL A 43 -1.68 -18.10 -12.05
N LYS A 44 -0.91 -18.84 -11.26
CA LYS A 44 0.48 -18.48 -10.96
C LYS A 44 1.35 -18.51 -12.21
N PRO A 45 1.36 -19.57 -13.05
CA PRO A 45 2.11 -19.56 -14.31
C PRO A 45 1.65 -18.45 -15.27
N PHE A 46 0.34 -18.20 -15.38
CA PHE A 46 -0.16 -17.09 -16.20
C PHE A 46 0.42 -15.75 -15.76
N LEU A 47 0.45 -15.48 -14.45
CA LEU A 47 1.03 -14.27 -13.88
C LEU A 47 2.56 -14.23 -14.03
N GLU A 48 3.26 -15.35 -13.87
CA GLU A 48 4.71 -15.42 -14.05
C GLU A 48 5.14 -15.14 -15.50
N VAL A 49 4.30 -15.43 -16.49
CA VAL A 49 4.55 -15.09 -17.90
C VAL A 49 4.12 -13.66 -18.23
N ASN A 50 3.04 -13.16 -17.60
CA ASN A 50 2.40 -11.89 -17.97
C ASN A 50 2.52 -10.80 -16.89
N TYR A 51 3.47 -10.90 -15.95
CA TYR A 51 3.56 -10.02 -14.79
C TYR A 51 3.64 -8.54 -15.17
N SER A 52 4.44 -8.19 -16.19
CA SER A 52 4.64 -6.79 -16.58
C SER A 52 3.38 -6.17 -17.22
N PRO A 53 2.74 -6.78 -18.24
CA PRO A 53 1.47 -6.27 -18.75
C PRO A 53 0.36 -6.21 -17.70
N VAL A 54 0.25 -7.22 -16.83
CA VAL A 54 -0.76 -7.25 -15.77
C VAL A 54 -0.53 -6.11 -14.78
N PHE A 55 0.71 -5.89 -14.34
CA PHE A 55 1.04 -4.79 -13.46
C PHE A 55 0.79 -3.43 -14.11
N TYR A 56 1.11 -3.28 -15.40
CA TYR A 56 0.84 -2.05 -16.14
C TYR A 56 -0.67 -1.71 -16.13
N VAL A 57 -1.53 -2.69 -16.44
CA VAL A 57 -2.99 -2.50 -16.39
C VAL A 57 -3.47 -2.14 -14.99
N PHE A 58 -2.94 -2.82 -13.96
CA PHE A 58 -3.23 -2.49 -12.57
C PHE A 58 -2.82 -1.05 -12.21
N TYR A 59 -1.59 -0.66 -12.55
CA TYR A 59 -1.05 0.65 -12.20
C TYR A 59 -1.78 1.77 -12.96
N ASP A 60 -2.05 1.59 -14.25
CA ASP A 60 -2.83 2.53 -15.06
C ASP A 60 -4.25 2.75 -14.49
N ALA A 61 -4.92 1.67 -14.06
CA ALA A 61 -6.21 1.77 -13.39
C ALA A 61 -6.13 2.53 -12.06
N PHE A 62 -5.07 2.31 -11.28
CA PHE A 62 -4.84 3.05 -10.03
C PHE A 62 -4.61 4.54 -10.28
N ILE A 63 -3.78 4.90 -11.27
CA ILE A 63 -3.53 6.30 -11.66
C ILE A 63 -4.80 6.97 -12.17
N THR A 64 -5.59 6.26 -12.97
CA THR A 64 -6.90 6.72 -13.43
C THR A 64 -7.82 7.02 -12.25
N PHE A 65 -7.92 6.11 -11.30
CA PHE A 65 -8.67 6.31 -10.06
C PHE A 65 -8.13 7.52 -9.29
N GLU A 66 -6.80 7.66 -9.12
CA GLU A 66 -6.18 8.79 -8.44
C GLU A 66 -6.55 10.14 -9.09
N ALA A 67 -6.54 10.22 -10.42
CA ALA A 67 -6.95 11.41 -11.15
C ALA A 67 -8.42 11.76 -10.90
N ASN A 68 -9.28 10.75 -10.84
CA ASN A 68 -10.73 10.92 -10.64
C ASN A 68 -11.12 11.32 -9.21
N LEU A 69 -10.28 11.02 -8.22
CA LEU A 69 -10.49 11.47 -6.84
C LEU A 69 -10.46 12.99 -6.66
N LYS A 70 -9.72 13.69 -7.54
CA LYS A 70 -9.65 15.15 -7.53
C LYS A 70 -10.94 15.79 -8.07
N GLN A 71 -11.82 15.02 -8.72
CA GLN A 71 -13.06 15.53 -9.29
C GLN A 71 -14.23 15.36 -8.32
N LYS A 72 -14.90 16.48 -7.98
CA LYS A 72 -16.18 16.45 -7.24
C LYS A 72 -17.26 15.84 -8.14
N GLY A 73 -17.60 14.58 -7.91
CA GLY A 73 -18.64 13.85 -8.64
C GLY A 73 -19.91 13.58 -7.81
N THR A 74 -20.97 13.15 -8.49
CA THR A 74 -22.21 12.68 -7.87
C THR A 74 -21.99 11.42 -7.02
N PHE A 75 -22.92 11.08 -6.12
CA PHE A 75 -22.83 9.88 -5.27
C PHE A 75 -22.56 8.59 -6.07
N ALA A 76 -23.23 8.42 -7.22
CA ALA A 76 -23.03 7.26 -8.09
C ALA A 76 -21.60 7.18 -8.65
N VAL A 77 -21.02 8.32 -9.05
CA VAL A 77 -19.63 8.42 -9.54
C VAL A 77 -18.63 8.11 -8.42
N GLN A 78 -18.88 8.59 -7.20
CA GLN A 78 -18.05 8.26 -6.05
C GLN A 78 -18.12 6.76 -5.69
N ARG A 79 -19.30 6.15 -5.81
CA ARG A 79 -19.48 4.71 -5.58
C ARG A 79 -18.69 3.88 -6.60
N SER A 80 -18.78 4.21 -7.89
CA SER A 80 -18.02 3.50 -8.93
C SER A 80 -16.51 3.63 -8.72
N HIS A 81 -16.03 4.81 -8.34
CA HIS A 81 -14.60 4.99 -8.03
C HIS A 81 -14.15 4.11 -6.86
N ARG A 82 -14.98 3.94 -5.82
CA ARG A 82 -14.67 3.04 -4.70
C ARG A 82 -14.58 1.57 -5.15
N GLU A 83 -15.50 1.12 -6.00
CA GLU A 83 -15.47 -0.24 -6.55
C GLU A 83 -14.23 -0.50 -7.42
N ASP A 84 -13.81 0.48 -8.22
CA ASP A 84 -12.62 0.38 -9.05
C ASP A 84 -11.34 0.35 -8.20
N LEU A 85 -11.28 1.10 -7.09
CA LEU A 85 -10.19 0.98 -6.10
C LEU A 85 -10.18 -0.39 -5.44
N GLU A 86 -11.33 -0.91 -5.00
CA GLU A 86 -11.42 -2.25 -4.41
C GLU A 86 -10.94 -3.33 -5.38
N CYS A 87 -11.25 -3.21 -6.68
CA CYS A 87 -10.71 -4.09 -7.72
C CYS A 87 -9.19 -3.96 -7.85
N SER A 88 -8.65 -2.75 -7.75
CA SER A 88 -7.21 -2.48 -7.82
C SER A 88 -6.46 -3.07 -6.62
N LEU A 89 -6.98 -2.88 -5.40
CA LEU A 89 -6.39 -3.45 -4.19
C LEU A 89 -6.43 -4.98 -4.21
N TYR A 90 -7.51 -5.56 -4.75
CA TYR A 90 -7.58 -7.00 -4.95
C TYR A 90 -6.50 -7.51 -5.91
N LEU A 91 -6.28 -6.84 -7.04
CA LEU A 91 -5.18 -7.23 -7.93
C LEU A 91 -3.81 -7.08 -7.28
N LEU A 92 -3.59 -6.00 -6.53
CA LEU A 92 -2.34 -5.80 -5.79
C LEU A 92 -2.09 -6.95 -4.81
N ASP A 93 -3.12 -7.36 -4.06
CA ASP A 93 -3.08 -8.50 -3.16
C ASP A 93 -2.62 -9.78 -3.87
N ARG A 94 -3.24 -10.09 -5.01
CA ARG A 94 -2.93 -11.30 -5.79
C ARG A 94 -1.53 -11.24 -6.40
N LEU A 95 -1.10 -10.08 -6.88
CA LEU A 95 0.26 -9.89 -7.40
C LEU A 95 1.31 -10.12 -6.30
N LEU A 96 1.14 -9.50 -5.13
CA LEU A 96 2.05 -9.67 -4.00
C LEU A 96 2.08 -11.13 -3.51
N CYS A 97 0.93 -11.79 -3.40
CA CYS A 97 0.84 -13.18 -2.96
C CYS A 97 1.52 -14.14 -3.93
N LEU A 98 1.28 -13.99 -5.24
CA LEU A 98 1.65 -15.00 -6.23
C LEU A 98 3.02 -14.78 -6.88
N LEU A 99 3.55 -13.55 -6.84
CA LEU A 99 4.83 -13.18 -7.45
C LEU A 99 5.85 -12.58 -6.45
N PRO A 100 6.07 -13.19 -5.27
CA PRO A 100 6.93 -12.59 -4.25
C PRO A 100 8.38 -12.41 -4.71
N ASP A 101 8.89 -13.31 -5.55
CA ASP A 101 10.28 -13.27 -6.03
C ASP A 101 10.60 -12.01 -6.85
N LEU A 102 9.62 -11.44 -7.56
CA LEU A 102 9.79 -10.18 -8.30
C LEU A 102 9.92 -9.00 -7.34
N PHE A 103 9.01 -8.92 -6.37
CA PHE A 103 8.97 -7.83 -5.41
C PHE A 103 10.13 -7.87 -4.43
N ALA A 104 10.62 -9.07 -4.06
CA ALA A 104 11.85 -9.24 -3.28
C ALA A 104 13.06 -8.60 -3.97
N LYS A 105 13.08 -8.59 -5.31
CA LYS A 105 14.10 -7.92 -6.14
C LYS A 105 13.79 -6.44 -6.40
N ARG A 106 12.88 -5.84 -5.64
CA ARG A 106 12.42 -4.45 -5.76
C ARG A 106 11.82 -4.08 -7.12
N TRP A 107 11.30 -5.05 -7.86
CA TRP A 107 10.60 -4.77 -9.11
C TRP A 107 9.40 -3.84 -8.84
N GLN A 108 9.29 -2.75 -9.61
CA GLN A 108 8.25 -1.72 -9.47
C GLN A 108 8.15 -1.08 -8.06
N CYS A 109 9.25 -1.07 -7.29
CA CYS A 109 9.28 -0.51 -5.93
C CYS A 109 8.82 0.95 -5.87
N ASN A 110 9.15 1.78 -6.87
CA ASN A 110 8.74 3.18 -6.90
C ASN A 110 7.22 3.34 -7.09
N ALA A 111 6.63 2.54 -7.99
CA ALA A 111 5.19 2.52 -8.22
C ALA A 111 4.44 2.06 -6.97
N LEU A 112 4.90 0.99 -6.32
CA LEU A 112 4.31 0.52 -5.05
C LEU A 112 4.45 1.56 -3.94
N THR A 113 5.61 2.21 -3.82
CA THR A 113 5.81 3.30 -2.85
C THR A 113 4.81 4.43 -3.06
N HIS A 114 4.58 4.84 -4.32
CA HIS A 114 3.59 5.86 -4.66
C HIS A 114 2.17 5.42 -4.29
N ILE A 115 1.77 4.20 -4.64
CA ILE A 115 0.46 3.63 -4.26
C ILE A 115 0.29 3.64 -2.75
N PHE A 116 1.25 3.09 -2.00
CA PHE A 116 1.15 2.96 -0.54
C PHE A 116 1.09 4.31 0.17
N LYS A 117 1.85 5.31 -0.27
CA LYS A 117 1.74 6.69 0.25
C LYS A 117 0.32 7.25 0.14
N LYS A 118 -0.39 6.90 -0.94
CA LYS A 118 -1.76 7.36 -1.20
C LYS A 118 -2.79 6.61 -0.36
N ILE A 119 -2.73 5.29 -0.32
CA ILE A 119 -3.74 4.47 0.37
C ILE A 119 -3.53 4.40 1.90
N LEU A 120 -2.31 4.62 2.40
CA LEU A 120 -2.00 4.71 3.84
C LEU A 120 -2.21 6.10 4.45
N HIS A 121 -2.50 7.12 3.63
CA HIS A 121 -2.63 8.49 4.09
C HIS A 121 -3.57 8.62 5.31
N PRO A 122 -3.20 9.33 6.40
CA PRO A 122 -3.99 9.39 7.62
C PRO A 122 -5.43 9.88 7.44
N GLY A 123 -5.64 10.75 6.45
CA GLY A 123 -6.96 11.28 6.08
C GLY A 123 -7.86 10.31 5.29
N ASN A 124 -7.42 9.07 5.05
CA ASN A 124 -8.27 8.04 4.46
C ASN A 124 -9.23 7.43 5.50
N ILE A 125 -10.38 6.96 5.03
CA ILE A 125 -11.28 6.11 5.84
C ILE A 125 -10.49 4.97 6.48
N LEU A 126 -10.80 4.67 7.73
CA LEU A 126 -10.03 3.73 8.55
C LEU A 126 -10.06 2.33 7.95
N ARG A 127 -11.17 1.94 7.31
CA ARG A 127 -11.30 0.67 6.59
C ARG A 127 -10.27 0.52 5.46
N LEU A 128 -10.06 1.58 4.67
CA LEU A 128 -9.04 1.59 3.62
C LEU A 128 -7.65 1.55 4.23
N ARG A 129 -7.39 2.33 5.29
CA ARG A 129 -6.10 2.32 5.98
C ARG A 129 -5.75 0.93 6.52
N ARG A 130 -6.71 0.23 7.13
CA ARG A 130 -6.55 -1.15 7.61
C ARG A 130 -6.14 -2.10 6.50
N GLU A 131 -6.84 -2.06 5.37
CA GLU A 131 -6.53 -2.91 4.23
C GLU A 131 -5.19 -2.56 3.59
N ALA A 132 -4.88 -1.26 3.47
CA ALA A 132 -3.61 -0.77 2.98
C ALA A 132 -2.44 -1.19 3.87
N MET A 133 -2.60 -1.14 5.21
CA MET A 133 -1.59 -1.66 6.15
C MET A 133 -1.36 -3.14 5.94
N ARG A 134 -2.42 -3.93 5.81
CA ARG A 134 -2.31 -5.36 5.55
C ARG A 134 -1.48 -5.64 4.29
N LEU A 135 -1.81 -4.98 3.17
CA LEU A 135 -1.07 -5.10 1.92
C LEU A 135 0.38 -4.59 2.04
N PHE A 136 0.60 -3.49 2.77
CA PHE A 136 1.92 -2.92 2.98
C PHE A 136 2.81 -3.88 3.78
N ILE A 137 2.30 -4.48 4.85
CA ILE A 137 3.03 -5.48 5.64
C ILE A 137 3.39 -6.69 4.78
N MET A 138 2.48 -7.14 3.91
CA MET A 138 2.79 -8.20 2.93
C MET A 138 3.92 -7.79 1.98
N TRP A 139 3.91 -6.57 1.46
CA TRP A 139 4.99 -6.10 0.59
C TRP A 139 6.31 -5.96 1.36
N TYR A 140 6.27 -5.40 2.56
CA TYR A 140 7.42 -5.15 3.41
C TYR A 140 8.11 -6.46 3.85
N LEU A 141 7.34 -7.49 4.21
CA LEU A 141 7.88 -8.82 4.52
C LEU A 141 8.44 -9.52 3.29
N ILE A 142 7.89 -9.27 2.09
CA ILE A 142 8.41 -9.87 0.84
C ILE A 142 9.77 -9.27 0.49
N VAL A 143 9.91 -7.95 0.62
CA VAL A 143 11.14 -7.22 0.31
C VAL A 143 12.25 -7.52 1.31
N GLY A 144 11.92 -7.66 2.60
CA GLY A 144 12.89 -8.01 3.63
C GLY A 144 14.05 -7.02 3.67
N GLU A 145 15.27 -7.55 3.73
CA GLU A 145 16.51 -6.74 3.80
C GLU A 145 16.74 -5.85 2.58
N ALA A 146 16.10 -6.10 1.44
CA ALA A 146 16.20 -5.25 0.26
C ALA A 146 15.35 -3.97 0.35
N LYS A 147 14.80 -3.65 1.52
CA LYS A 147 13.94 -2.49 1.76
C LYS A 147 14.61 -1.17 1.44
N THR A 148 13.79 -0.14 1.25
CA THR A 148 14.26 1.25 1.09
C THR A 148 14.08 2.03 2.39
N PRO A 149 14.87 3.10 2.61
CA PRO A 149 14.63 4.00 3.74
C PRO A 149 13.20 4.57 3.74
N GLU A 150 12.59 4.74 2.56
CA GLU A 150 11.22 5.20 2.46
C GLU A 150 10.21 4.17 2.99
N MET A 151 10.47 2.87 2.77
CA MET A 151 9.64 1.81 3.34
C MET A 151 9.72 1.80 4.86
N ASP A 152 10.89 2.06 5.45
CA ASP A 152 11.03 2.18 6.91
C ASP A 152 10.27 3.36 7.48
N ARG A 153 10.29 4.52 6.78
CA ARG A 153 9.47 5.68 7.18
C ARG A 153 7.99 5.37 7.10
N MET A 154 7.55 4.71 6.02
CA MET A 154 6.15 4.28 5.88
C MET A 154 5.75 3.32 6.99
N PHE A 155 6.58 2.31 7.28
CA PHE A 155 6.36 1.36 8.38
C PHE A 155 6.25 2.09 9.72
N ALA A 156 7.19 2.98 10.08
CA ALA A 156 7.12 3.74 11.32
C ALA A 156 5.86 4.62 11.44
N SER A 157 5.41 5.18 10.32
CA SER A 157 4.23 6.06 10.27
C SER A 157 2.87 5.35 10.31
N LEU A 158 2.82 4.01 10.26
CA LEU A 158 1.55 3.27 10.22
C LEU A 158 0.67 3.50 11.45
N VAL A 159 1.30 3.65 12.63
CA VAL A 159 0.61 3.98 13.88
C VAL A 159 0.97 5.42 14.28
N PRO A 160 -0.01 6.34 14.34
CA PRO A 160 0.25 7.71 14.78
C PRO A 160 0.60 7.74 16.27
N GLY A 161 1.35 8.76 16.69
CA GLY A 161 1.71 8.98 18.10
C GLY A 161 3.03 8.36 18.54
N PHE A 162 3.67 7.54 17.70
CA PHE A 162 5.05 7.10 17.90
C PHE A 162 6.00 8.13 17.28
N PRO A 163 7.08 8.55 17.97
CA PRO A 163 8.04 9.44 17.37
C PRO A 163 8.79 8.70 16.26
N PHE A 164 9.09 9.42 15.17
CA PHE A 164 9.91 8.84 14.12
C PHE A 164 11.27 8.43 14.71
N PRO A 165 11.75 7.20 14.47
CA PRO A 165 13.08 6.84 14.90
C PRO A 165 14.08 7.86 14.33
N PRO A 166 15.07 8.32 15.12
CA PRO A 166 16.14 9.14 14.59
C PRO A 166 16.98 8.27 13.65
N PHE A 167 16.57 8.18 12.39
CA PHE A 167 17.39 7.54 11.38
C PHE A 167 18.66 8.38 11.21
N PRO A 168 19.86 7.78 11.13
CA PRO A 168 21.08 8.49 10.83
C PRO A 168 21.08 8.87 9.34
N VAL A 169 20.26 9.85 8.96
CA VAL A 169 20.31 10.46 7.63
C VAL A 169 21.20 11.69 7.78
N LYS A 170 22.46 11.58 7.37
CA LYS A 170 23.24 12.78 7.06
C LYS A 170 22.47 13.55 5.98
N PRO A 171 22.20 14.86 6.15
CA PRO A 171 21.56 15.63 5.10
C PRO A 171 22.59 15.90 4.00
N GLU A 172 22.63 15.02 2.99
CA GLU A 172 23.24 15.38 1.71
C GLU A 172 22.22 16.24 0.94
N LEU A 173 22.30 17.55 1.16
CA LEU A 173 21.74 18.54 0.26
C LEU A 173 22.45 18.39 -1.10
N GLY A 174 21.77 17.78 -2.06
CA GLY A 174 22.30 17.55 -3.40
C GLY A 174 21.19 17.45 -4.44
N GLN A 175 20.70 18.62 -4.85
CA GLN A 175 20.15 18.93 -6.18
C GLN A 175 18.89 18.18 -6.65
N GLY A 176 17.85 18.97 -6.91
CA GLY A 176 16.68 18.57 -7.68
C GLY A 176 15.39 18.82 -6.91
N GLY A 177 14.86 20.03 -7.00
CA GLY A 177 13.54 20.39 -6.48
C GLY A 177 12.45 19.57 -7.14
N ILE A 178 12.14 18.40 -6.57
CA ILE A 178 10.86 17.76 -6.74
C ILE A 178 10.05 18.22 -5.55
N THR A 179 9.16 19.17 -5.78
CA THR A 179 8.12 19.56 -4.83
C THR A 179 7.48 18.26 -4.33
N PHE A 180 7.64 17.94 -3.04
CA PHE A 180 6.91 16.86 -2.40
C PHE A 180 5.44 17.20 -2.58
N LEU A 181 4.80 16.60 -3.58
CA LEU A 181 3.36 16.72 -3.73
C LEU A 181 2.77 15.94 -2.56
N GLU A 182 2.41 16.67 -1.51
CA GLU A 182 1.82 16.12 -0.30
C GLU A 182 0.61 15.27 -0.72
N ALA A 183 0.66 13.98 -0.37
CA ALA A 183 -0.33 13.02 -0.84
C ALA A 183 -1.69 13.40 -0.24
N SER A 184 -2.65 13.85 -1.05
CA SER A 184 -4.02 14.06 -0.58
C SER A 184 -4.73 12.73 -0.29
N PRO A 185 -5.67 12.67 0.68
CA PRO A 185 -6.42 11.45 0.98
C PRO A 185 -7.19 10.95 -0.24
N VAL A 186 -7.19 9.63 -0.37
CA VAL A 186 -7.89 8.85 -1.38
C VAL A 186 -9.40 8.82 -1.13
N ILE A 187 -9.84 8.47 0.07
CA ILE A 187 -11.26 8.50 0.43
C ILE A 187 -11.38 9.21 1.78
N PRO A 188 -11.93 10.43 1.84
CA PRO A 188 -12.08 11.12 3.11
C PRO A 188 -13.12 10.43 4.01
N PRO A 189 -12.97 10.51 5.34
CA PRO A 189 -13.94 9.99 6.29
C PRO A 189 -15.33 10.63 6.08
N SER A 190 -16.37 9.80 6.08
CA SER A 190 -17.77 10.26 6.10
C SER A 190 -18.22 10.49 7.54
N SER A 191 -19.15 11.42 7.76
CA SER A 191 -19.69 11.75 9.09
C SER A 191 -20.35 10.59 9.85
N THR A 192 -20.58 9.45 9.20
CA THR A 192 -21.15 8.22 9.78
C THR A 192 -20.11 7.18 10.21
N GLU A 193 -18.81 7.45 10.04
CA GLU A 193 -17.75 6.50 10.39
C GLU A 193 -17.54 6.44 11.91
N LYS A 194 -17.72 5.25 12.49
CA LYS A 194 -17.40 5.00 13.90
C LYS A 194 -15.88 4.98 14.06
N THR A 195 -15.32 6.00 14.71
CA THR A 195 -13.91 5.99 15.11
C THR A 195 -13.73 5.14 16.37
N PRO A 196 -12.72 4.26 16.43
CA PRO A 196 -12.36 3.58 17.67
C PRO A 196 -12.02 4.60 18.77
N GLU A 197 -12.31 4.26 20.03
CA GLU A 197 -11.94 5.10 21.18
C GLU A 197 -10.42 5.29 21.28
N ASP A 198 -9.66 4.24 20.98
CA ASP A 198 -8.21 4.27 20.89
C ASP A 198 -7.75 3.82 19.49
N LEU A 199 -7.50 4.82 18.63
CA LEU A 199 -7.01 4.60 17.27
C LEU A 199 -5.60 3.98 17.26
N THR A 200 -4.73 4.36 18.19
CA THR A 200 -3.35 3.87 18.27
C THR A 200 -3.34 2.37 18.56
N SER A 201 -4.09 1.93 19.58
CA SER A 201 -4.24 0.51 19.92
C SER A 201 -4.88 -0.28 18.78
N TYR A 202 -5.91 0.27 18.12
CA TYR A 202 -6.55 -0.37 16.96
C TYR A 202 -5.58 -0.62 15.81
N LEU A 203 -4.78 0.38 15.45
CA LEU A 203 -3.81 0.30 14.35
C LEU A 203 -2.65 -0.63 14.71
N LEU A 204 -2.18 -0.60 15.96
CA LEU A 204 -1.14 -1.51 16.45
C LEU A 204 -1.58 -2.97 16.36
N ARG A 205 -2.81 -3.27 16.81
CA ARG A 205 -3.42 -4.60 16.66
C ARG A 205 -3.51 -5.00 15.19
N SER A 206 -3.84 -4.07 14.30
CA SER A 206 -3.92 -4.34 12.86
C SER A 206 -2.57 -4.70 12.25
N ILE A 207 -1.48 -4.07 12.67
CA ILE A 207 -0.12 -4.44 12.24
C ILE A 207 0.24 -5.83 12.76
N MET A 208 0.01 -6.10 14.04
CA MET A 208 0.32 -7.40 14.64
C MET A 208 -0.45 -8.55 13.95
N ASP A 209 -1.75 -8.34 13.70
CA ASP A 209 -2.59 -9.27 12.94
C ASP A 209 -2.05 -9.48 11.51
N ALA A 210 -1.68 -8.40 10.82
CA ALA A 210 -1.11 -8.48 9.49
C ALA A 210 0.22 -9.24 9.46
N MET A 211 1.13 -9.00 10.40
CA MET A 211 2.43 -9.69 10.44
C MET A 211 2.28 -11.21 10.51
N VAL A 212 1.29 -11.72 11.23
CA VAL A 212 1.03 -13.16 11.36
C VAL A 212 0.25 -13.69 10.15
N THR A 213 -0.82 -13.01 9.76
CA THR A 213 -1.73 -13.48 8.72
C THR A 213 -1.12 -13.40 7.33
N GLN A 214 -0.33 -12.37 7.02
CA GLN A 214 0.17 -12.15 5.66
C GLN A 214 1.30 -13.10 5.27
N VAL A 215 2.14 -13.53 6.22
CA VAL A 215 3.25 -14.46 5.97
C VAL A 215 2.77 -15.73 5.27
N ARG A 216 1.61 -16.28 5.70
CA ARG A 216 1.04 -17.50 5.14
C ARG A 216 0.33 -17.33 3.79
N ARG A 217 -0.08 -16.11 3.44
CA ARG A 217 -0.76 -15.83 2.17
C ARG A 217 0.19 -15.75 0.99
N VAL A 218 1.47 -15.52 1.26
CA VAL A 218 2.49 -15.42 0.21
C VAL A 218 2.93 -16.81 -0.27
N GLU A 219 2.90 -17.00 -1.58
CA GLU A 219 3.25 -18.25 -2.26
C GLU A 219 4.74 -18.38 -2.51
N TRP A 220 5.47 -18.67 -1.44
CA TRP A 220 6.90 -18.89 -1.48
C TRP A 220 7.27 -20.21 -2.17
N ARG A 221 8.25 -20.13 -3.07
CA ARG A 221 8.93 -21.31 -3.64
C ARG A 221 9.75 -22.02 -2.57
N ASP A 222 10.52 -21.25 -1.80
CA ASP A 222 11.29 -21.75 -0.65
C ASP A 222 10.48 -21.62 0.65
N LYS A 223 10.21 -22.74 1.32
CA LYS A 223 9.44 -22.78 2.57
C LYS A 223 10.20 -22.16 3.76
N SER A 224 11.52 -21.98 3.69
CA SER A 224 12.28 -21.26 4.72
C SER A 224 11.86 -19.79 4.83
N GLN A 225 11.34 -19.22 3.72
CA GLN A 225 10.93 -17.82 3.64
C GLN A 225 9.78 -17.45 4.57
N TYR A 226 8.91 -18.40 4.94
CA TYR A 226 7.83 -18.12 5.90
C TYR A 226 8.41 -17.68 7.26
N SER A 227 9.35 -18.44 7.81
CA SER A 227 9.97 -18.12 9.10
C SER A 227 10.87 -16.88 9.00
N ARG A 228 11.64 -16.76 7.91
CA ARG A 228 12.56 -15.63 7.69
C ARG A 228 11.83 -14.30 7.55
N SER A 229 10.78 -14.25 6.72
CA SER A 229 9.99 -13.03 6.48
C SER A 229 9.21 -12.60 7.73
N PHE A 230 8.68 -13.55 8.50
CA PHE A 230 8.07 -13.27 9.80
C PHE A 230 9.08 -12.67 10.78
N SER A 231 10.23 -13.34 10.96
CA SER A 231 11.26 -12.89 11.90
C SER A 231 11.72 -11.47 11.56
N TYR A 232 11.97 -11.21 10.27
CA TYR A 232 12.33 -9.89 9.78
C TYR A 232 11.30 -8.81 10.16
N VAL A 233 10.02 -9.00 9.85
CA VAL A 233 9.02 -7.95 10.13
C VAL A 233 8.78 -7.79 11.63
N PHE A 234 8.89 -8.88 12.40
CA PHE A 234 8.81 -8.86 13.85
C PHE A 234 9.98 -8.10 14.47
N ASP A 235 11.20 -8.27 13.96
CA ASP A 235 12.37 -7.51 14.40
C ASP A 235 12.22 -6.01 14.10
N MET A 236 11.68 -5.66 12.93
CA MET A 236 11.36 -4.27 12.60
C MET A 236 10.27 -3.70 13.53
N PHE A 237 9.22 -4.46 13.82
CA PHE A 237 8.20 -4.06 14.81
C PHE A 237 8.82 -3.85 16.20
N ARG A 238 9.69 -4.76 16.63
CA ARG A 238 10.41 -4.69 17.90
C ARG A 238 11.30 -3.44 17.96
N ALA A 239 12.00 -3.12 16.89
CA ALA A 239 12.87 -1.94 16.85
C ALA A 239 12.07 -0.63 16.87
N VAL A 240 10.93 -0.58 16.17
CA VAL A 240 10.19 0.68 15.94
C VAL A 240 9.15 0.96 17.02
N TYR A 241 8.42 -0.04 17.50
CA TYR A 241 7.25 0.17 18.36
C TYR A 241 7.49 -0.21 19.82
N LEU A 242 8.21 -1.31 20.11
CA LEU A 242 8.35 -1.78 21.49
C LEU A 242 9.02 -0.78 22.45
N PRO A 243 10.05 0.01 22.06
CA PRO A 243 10.64 0.99 22.97
C PRO A 243 9.66 2.03 23.50
N PHE A 244 8.59 2.30 22.75
CA PHE A 244 7.58 3.29 23.12
C PHE A 244 6.36 2.66 23.79
N ILE A 245 6.00 1.43 23.42
CA ILE A 245 4.94 0.67 24.11
C ILE A 245 5.40 0.31 25.53
N PHE A 246 6.68 -0.05 25.67
CA PHE A 246 7.28 -0.44 26.94
C PHE A 246 8.58 0.34 27.16
N PRO A 247 8.52 1.59 27.69
CA PRO A 247 9.69 2.44 27.90
C PRO A 247 10.79 1.81 28.77
N ASN A 248 10.41 0.88 29.67
CA ASN A 248 11.32 0.15 30.54
C ASN A 248 11.79 -1.19 29.95
N PHE A 249 11.46 -1.49 28.69
CA PHE A 249 11.84 -2.74 28.04
C PHE A 249 13.32 -2.73 27.69
N ASN A 250 14.09 -3.49 28.45
CA ASN A 250 15.50 -3.70 28.17
C ASN A 250 15.63 -4.75 27.03
N SER A 251 16.15 -4.32 25.87
CA SER A 251 16.34 -5.18 24.68
C SER A 251 17.33 -6.33 24.88
N SER A 252 18.20 -6.23 25.90
CA SER A 252 19.13 -7.28 26.33
C SER A 252 18.50 -8.31 27.28
N ASN A 253 17.30 -8.02 27.78
CA ASN A 253 16.59 -8.88 28.73
C ASN A 253 15.88 -10.01 27.96
N SER A 254 16.47 -11.21 27.95
CA SER A 254 15.85 -12.39 27.36
C SER A 254 14.89 -13.01 28.37
N LEU A 255 13.70 -13.44 27.93
CA LEU A 255 12.74 -14.14 28.79
C LEU A 255 13.32 -15.44 29.38
N TYR A 256 14.31 -16.02 28.71
CA TYR A 256 15.04 -17.23 29.15
C TYR A 256 16.36 -16.92 29.87
N ASN A 257 16.81 -15.66 29.85
CA ASN A 257 17.98 -15.24 30.60
C ASN A 257 17.79 -13.77 31.01
N PRO A 258 16.95 -13.54 32.04
CA PRO A 258 16.64 -12.18 32.43
C PRO A 258 17.87 -11.54 33.09
N ASN A 259 18.24 -10.35 32.64
CA ASN A 259 19.09 -9.44 33.38
C ASN A 259 18.34 -9.03 34.65
N LEU A 260 18.79 -9.58 35.78
CA LEU A 260 18.27 -9.36 37.14
C LEU A 260 18.97 -8.20 37.86
N GLU A 261 19.66 -7.33 37.11
CA GLU A 261 20.23 -6.08 37.64
C GLU A 261 19.17 -4.99 37.81
#